data_AF-A0A4Q6BD43-F1
#
_entry.id   AF-A0A4Q6BD43-F1
#
_cell.length_a   1.000
_cell.length_b   1.000
_cell.length_c   1.000
_cell.angle_alpha   90.00
_cell.angle_beta   90.00
_cell.angle_gamma   90.00
#
_symmetry.space_group_name_H-M   'P 1'
#
loop_
_entity.id
_entity.type
_entity.pdbx_description
1 polymer ?
#
loop_
_entity_poly.entity_id
_entity_poly.type
_entity_poly.pdbx_seq_one_letter_code
_entity_poly.pdbx_strand_id
1 'polypeptide(L)' 'MDKENPITGEMKHTATAYLTFVALDSDGKARVVPELVPETADEKRRFESAKKRRASRIQLAADLKQERN' A
#
# COMPACT_ATOMS: atom_id res chain seq x y z
N MET A 1 1.91 2.75 12.96
CA MET A 1 2.88 2.25 13.94
C MET A 1 3.04 3.33 14.94
N ASP A 2 2.74 2.98 16.17
CA ASP A 2 2.55 3.91 17.25
C ASP A 2 3.38 3.35 18.40
N LYS A 3 3.97 4.25 19.17
CA LYS A 3 4.66 3.89 20.41
C LYS A 3 3.74 4.22 21.58
N GLU A 4 3.74 3.35 22.56
CA GLU A 4 3.00 3.50 23.80
C GLU A 4 3.96 3.80 24.95
N ASN A 5 3.57 4.70 25.85
CA ASN A 5 4.15 4.77 27.19
C ASN A 5 3.31 3.90 28.14
N PRO A 6 3.82 2.75 28.62
CA PRO A 6 3.02 1.80 29.39
C PRO A 6 2.67 2.28 30.81
N ILE A 7 3.32 3.34 31.31
CA ILE A 7 3.04 3.89 32.65
C ILE A 7 1.92 4.94 32.58
N THR A 8 1.89 5.75 31.52
CA THR A 8 0.91 6.84 31.37
C THR A 8 -0.24 6.51 30.41
N GLY A 9 -0.11 5.45 29.60
CA GLY A 9 -1.03 5.11 28.51
C GLY A 9 -0.95 6.06 27.30
N GLU A 10 0.04 6.96 27.25
CA GLU A 10 0.18 7.91 26.14
C GLU A 10 0.57 7.18 24.85
N MET A 11 -0.22 7.37 23.79
CA MET A 11 0.05 6.85 22.46
C MET A 11 0.60 7.95 21.55
N LYS A 12 1.73 7.68 20.88
CA LYS A 12 2.33 8.60 19.92
C LYS A 12 2.61 7.94 18.57
N HIS A 13 2.14 8.59 17.50
CA HIS A 13 2.42 8.14 16.15
C HIS A 13 3.91 8.15 15.83
N THR A 14 4.39 7.08 15.21
CA THR A 14 5.81 6.92 14.85
C THR A 14 6.00 6.72 13.36
N ALA A 15 5.21 5.85 12.72
CA ALA A 15 5.36 5.57 11.31
C ALA A 15 4.06 5.13 10.65
N THR A 16 3.97 5.39 9.35
CA THR A 16 2.96 4.84 8.45
C THR A 16 3.67 4.07 7.35
N ALA A 17 3.23 2.83 7.09
CA ALA A 17 3.77 1.98 6.04
C ALA A 17 2.65 1.58 5.06
N TYR A 18 3.03 1.33 3.80
CA TYR A 18 2.12 0.87 2.75
C TYR A 18 2.69 -0.40 2.12
N LEU A 19 1.87 -1.45 2.03
CA LEU A 19 2.25 -2.74 1.50
C LEU A 19 1.48 -3.01 0.19
N THR A 20 2.07 -3.79 -0.70
CA THR A 20 1.42 -4.26 -1.94
C THR A 20 1.35 -5.79 -1.88
N PHE A 21 0.15 -6.34 -2.10
CA PHE A 21 -0.09 -7.77 -2.18
C PHE A 21 -0.57 -8.16 -3.58
N VAL A 22 -0.35 -9.43 -3.95
CA VAL A 22 -0.84 -10.04 -5.19
C VAL A 22 -1.62 -11.29 -4.79
N ALA A 23 -2.89 -11.36 -5.18
CA ALA A 23 -3.67 -12.59 -5.03
C ALA A 23 -3.21 -13.59 -6.09
N LEU A 24 -2.95 -14.83 -5.67
CA LEU A 24 -2.56 -15.92 -6.55
C LEU A 24 -3.64 -16.99 -6.57
N ASP A 25 -3.85 -17.64 -7.72
CA ASP A 25 -4.67 -18.85 -7.84
C ASP A 25 -3.89 -20.11 -7.42
N SER A 26 -4.52 -21.28 -7.56
CA SER A 26 -3.90 -22.56 -7.22
C SER A 26 -2.64 -22.88 -8.01
N ASP A 27 -2.49 -22.28 -9.20
CA ASP A 27 -1.36 -22.50 -10.09
C ASP A 27 -0.27 -21.43 -9.90
N GLY A 28 -0.42 -20.56 -8.90
CA GLY A 28 0.52 -19.48 -8.58
C GLY A 28 0.43 -18.29 -9.54
N LYS A 29 -0.63 -18.19 -10.36
CA LYS A 29 -0.84 -17.06 -11.27
C LYS A 29 -1.65 -15.96 -10.60
N ALA A 30 -1.40 -14.72 -11.00
CA ALA A 30 -2.14 -13.58 -10.47
C ALA A 30 -3.63 -13.68 -10.78
N ARG A 31 -4.48 -13.56 -9.75
CA ARG A 31 -5.94 -13.59 -9.86
C ARG A 31 -6.52 -12.18 -9.71
N VAL A 32 -7.60 -11.92 -10.46
CA VAL A 32 -8.37 -10.68 -10.33
C VAL A 32 -9.00 -10.59 -8.93
N VAL A 33 -8.90 -9.40 -8.32
CA VAL A 33 -9.53 -9.07 -7.04
C VAL A 33 -10.63 -8.03 -7.27
N PRO A 34 -11.73 -8.06 -6.47
CA PRO A 34 -12.76 -7.02 -6.53
C PRO A 34 -12.18 -5.63 -6.29
N GLU A 35 -12.80 -4.62 -6.91
CA GLU A 35 -12.41 -3.23 -6.69
C GLU A 35 -12.89 -2.72 -5.32
N LEU A 36 -12.07 -1.85 -4.71
CA LEU A 36 -12.44 -1.16 -3.48
C LEU A 36 -13.15 0.15 -3.82
N VAL A 37 -14.37 0.32 -3.31
CA VAL A 37 -15.12 1.58 -3.37
C VAL A 37 -14.96 2.32 -2.03
N PRO A 38 -14.22 3.44 -1.97
CA PRO A 38 -14.05 4.20 -0.74
C PRO A 38 -15.31 5.01 -0.41
N GLU A 39 -15.75 4.96 0.84
CA GLU A 39 -17.01 5.57 1.29
C GLU A 39 -16.74 6.90 2.00
N THR A 40 -15.83 6.87 2.99
CA THR A 40 -15.52 8.03 3.82
C THR A 40 -14.57 9.01 3.13
N ALA A 41 -14.58 10.27 3.57
CA ALA A 41 -13.67 11.29 3.05
C ALA A 41 -12.19 10.88 3.21
N ASP A 42 -11.87 10.23 4.34
CA ASP A 42 -10.52 9.82 4.65
C ASP A 42 -10.08 8.60 3.82
N GLU A 43 -10.99 7.66 3.57
CA GLU A 43 -10.78 6.57 2.62
C GLU A 43 -10.55 7.08 1.21
N LYS A 44 -11.38 8.02 0.72
CA LYS A 44 -11.23 8.61 -0.62
C LYS A 44 -9.87 9.29 -0.77
N ARG A 45 -9.47 10.08 0.23
CA ARG A 45 -8.13 10.72 0.28
C ARG A 45 -7.00 9.67 0.25
N ARG A 46 -7.11 8.60 1.03
CA ARG A 46 -6.11 7.52 1.08
C ARG A 46 -6.07 6.71 -0.22
N PHE A 47 -7.20 6.51 -0.86
CA PHE A 47 -7.36 5.81 -2.15
C PHE A 47 -6.67 6.57 -3.28
N GLU A 48 -6.92 7.87 -3.41
CA GLU A 48 -6.23 8.72 -4.39
C GLU A 48 -4.71 8.77 -4.13
N SER A 49 -4.31 8.83 -2.86
CA SER A 49 -2.89 8.75 -2.51
C SER A 49 -2.27 7.39 -2.87
N ALA A 50 -3.03 6.30 -2.77
CA ALA A 50 -2.59 4.97 -3.16
C ALA A 50 -2.39 4.83 -4.67
N LYS A 51 -3.26 5.43 -5.49
CA LYS A 51 -3.09 5.47 -6.95
C LYS A 51 -1.75 6.10 -7.34
N LYS A 52 -1.39 7.23 -6.71
CA LYS A 52 -0.10 7.90 -6.94
C LYS A 52 1.08 7.01 -6.58
N ARG A 53 1.06 6.39 -5.38
CA ARG A 53 2.10 5.44 -4.96
C ARG A 53 2.23 4.25 -5.92
N ARG A 54 1.11 3.71 -6.41
CA ARG A 54 1.10 2.61 -7.38
C ARG A 54 1.75 3.03 -8.70
N ALA A 55 1.43 4.21 -9.22
CA ALA A 55 2.02 4.72 -10.46
C ALA A 55 3.54 4.84 -10.32
N SER A 56 4.03 5.47 -9.24
CA SER A 56 5.47 5.59 -8.97
C SER A 56 6.17 4.23 -8.86
N ARG A 57 5.55 3.26 -8.17
CA ARG A 57 6.11 1.89 -8.05
C ARG A 57 6.20 1.18 -9.39
N ILE A 58 5.20 1.33 -10.27
CA ILE A 58 5.20 0.70 -11.60
C ILE A 58 6.27 1.34 -12.48
N GLN A 59 6.40 2.67 -12.46
CA GLN A 59 7.43 3.37 -13.20
C GLN A 59 8.83 2.90 -12.78
N LEU A 60 9.11 2.92 -11.48
CA LEU A 60 10.40 2.44 -10.95
C LEU A 60 10.70 0.99 -11.37
N ALA A 61 9.70 0.10 -11.32
CA ALA A 61 9.88 -1.28 -11.74
C ALA A 61 10.17 -1.43 -13.24
N ALA A 62 9.60 -0.55 -14.08
CA ALA A 62 9.86 -0.51 -15.50
C ALA A 62 11.30 -0.03 -15.78
N ASP A 63 11.72 1.05 -15.14
CA ASP A 63 13.05 1.64 -15.28
C ASP A 63 14.14 0.62 -14.89
N LEU A 64 14.00 -0.01 -13.72
CA LEU A 64 14.92 -1.05 -13.25
C LEU A 64 14.97 -2.28 -14.16
N LYS A 65 13.90 -2.57 -14.90
CA LYS A 65 13.88 -3.67 -15.88
C LYS A 65 14.64 -3.29 -17.15
N GLN A 66 14.62 -2.01 -17.55
CA GLN A 66 15.38 -1.51 -18.71
C GLN A 66 16.88 -1.50 -18.43
N GLU A 67 17.29 -1.09 -17.23
CA GLU A 67 18.71 -1.06 -16.82
C GLU A 67 19.37 -2.46 -16.77
N ARG A 68 18.57 -3.52 -16.70
CA ARG A 68 19.04 -4.90 -16.58
C ARG A 68 19.17 -5.64 -17.92
N ASN A 69 18.83 -4.98 -19.03
CA ASN A 69 18.95 -5.49 -20.41
C ASN A 69 20.20 -4.93 -21.09
#